data_AF-A0A971GYQ1-F1
#
_entry.id   AF-A0A971GYQ1-F1
#
_cell.length_a   1.000
_cell.length_b   1.000
_cell.length_c   1.000
_cell.angle_alpha   90.00
_cell.angle_beta   90.00
_cell.angle_gamma   90.00
#
_symmetry.space_group_name_H-M   'P 1'
#
loop_
_entity.id
_entity.type
_entity.pdbx_description
1 polymer ?
#
loop_
_entity_poly.entity_id
_entity_poly.type
_entity_poly.pdbx_seq_one_letter_code
_entity_poly.pdbx_strand_id
1 'polypeptide(L)'
;MQEKDMVSDILTGTKASIDSYTKAITECANQQLRSTLQQLRNEAEQLQYQLFQIAEQKGYYKPAPPANTNDIQQVKSGLTGGGMTMK
;
A
#
# COMPACT_ATOMS: atom_id res chain seq x y z
N MET A 1 23.11 0.47 15.16
CA MET A 1 21.91 0.39 14.31
C MET A 1 22.38 -0.06 12.94
N GLN A 2 21.98 -1.24 12.46
CA GLN A 2 22.37 -1.66 11.11
C GLN A 2 21.51 -0.90 10.09
N GLU A 3 22.04 -0.68 8.88
CA GLU A 3 21.32 0.02 7.82
C GLU A 3 19.95 -0.64 7.52
N LYS A 4 19.89 -1.97 7.60
CA LYS A 4 18.65 -2.74 7.50
C LYS A 4 17.61 -2.36 8.56
N ASP A 5 18.03 -2.17 9.80
CA ASP A 5 17.13 -1.79 10.90
C ASP A 5 16.61 -0.36 10.67
N MET A 6 17.49 0.56 10.26
CA MET A 6 17.11 1.93 9.91
C MET A 6 16.07 1.98 8.79
N VAL A 7 16.29 1.19 7.73
CA VAL A 7 15.34 1.10 6.60
C VAL A 7 14.01 0.51 7.08
N SER A 8 14.03 -0.53 7.92
CA SER A 8 12.83 -1.14 8.49
C SER A 8 12.04 -0.16 9.38
N ASP A 9 12.73 0.64 10.19
CA ASP A 9 12.11 1.63 11.07
C ASP A 9 11.44 2.74 10.27
N ILE A 10 12.12 3.27 9.24
CA ILE A 10 11.54 4.30 8.37
C ILE A 10 10.34 3.72 7.59
N LEU A 11 10.47 2.52 7.00
CA LEU A 11 9.36 1.84 6.32
C LEU A 11 8.13 1.69 7.23
N THR A 12 8.34 1.35 8.50
CA THR A 12 7.26 1.19 9.48
C THR A 12 6.65 2.53 9.88
N GLY A 13 7.48 3.56 10.08
CA GLY A 13 7.03 4.92 10.39
C GLY A 13 6.21 5.53 9.26
N THR A 14 6.63 5.32 8.01
CA THR A 14 5.87 5.80 6.83
C THR A 14 4.51 5.11 6.73
N LYS A 15 4.43 3.80 6.98
CA LYS A 15 3.14 3.08 7.04
C LYS A 15 2.21 3.63 8.12
N ALA A 16 2.72 3.85 9.33
CA ALA A 16 1.94 4.43 10.42
C ALA A 16 1.40 5.84 10.08
N SER A 17 2.18 6.62 9.34
CA SER A 17 1.76 7.95 8.84
C SER A 17 0.62 7.82 7.83
N ILE A 18 0.73 6.90 6.86
CA ILE A 18 -0.32 6.62 5.86
C ILE A 18 -1.64 6.22 6.54
N ASP A 19 -1.59 5.34 7.54
CA ASP A 19 -2.77 4.92 8.30
C ASP A 19 -3.40 6.09 9.06
N SER A 20 -2.57 6.94 9.66
CA SER A 20 -3.02 8.13 10.40
C SER A 20 -3.69 9.15 9.49
N TYR A 21 -3.10 9.44 8.32
CA TYR A 21 -3.71 10.31 7.33
C TYR A 21 -5.03 9.73 6.81
N THR A 22 -5.10 8.42 6.56
CA THR A 22 -6.33 7.77 6.10
C THR A 22 -7.46 7.92 7.10
N LYS A 23 -7.20 7.67 8.40
CA LYS A 23 -8.19 7.88 9.47
C LYS A 23 -8.64 9.35 9.55
N ALA A 24 -7.68 10.28 9.54
CA ALA A 24 -7.98 11.71 9.57
C ALA A 24 -8.82 12.15 8.37
N ILE A 25 -8.52 11.67 7.15
CA ILE A 25 -9.31 11.94 5.94
C ILE A 25 -10.74 11.44 6.11
N THR A 26 -10.95 10.23 6.65
CA THR A 26 -12.31 9.69 6.81
C THR A 26 -13.18 10.48 7.77
N GLU A 27 -12.56 11.14 8.76
CA GLU A 27 -13.25 11.92 9.80
C GLU A 27 -13.28 13.43 9.50
N CYS A 28 -12.60 13.89 8.44
CA CYS A 28 -12.47 15.31 8.12
C CYS A 28 -13.66 15.84 7.29
N ALA A 29 -14.42 16.77 7.89
CA ALA A 29 -15.50 17.50 7.22
C ALA A 29 -15.02 18.73 6.42
N ASN A 30 -13.88 19.32 6.79
CA ASN A 30 -13.34 20.49 6.10
C ASN A 30 -12.64 20.06 4.79
N GLN A 31 -13.16 20.52 3.65
CA GLN A 31 -12.69 20.08 2.33
C GLN A 31 -11.24 20.47 2.03
N GLN A 32 -10.81 21.64 2.48
CA GLN A 32 -9.44 22.09 2.26
C GLN A 32 -8.45 21.22 3.05
N LEU A 33 -8.73 21.01 4.33
CA LEU A 33 -7.92 20.14 5.19
C LEU A 33 -7.92 18.69 4.68
N ARG A 34 -9.07 18.18 4.25
CA ARG A 34 -9.20 16.85 3.64
C ARG A 34 -8.26 16.71 2.44
N SER A 35 -8.27 17.70 1.55
CA SER A 35 -7.43 17.72 0.35
C SER A 35 -5.94 17.74 0.70
N THR A 36 -5.54 18.54 1.70
CA THR A 36 -4.15 18.56 2.20
C THR A 36 -3.73 17.22 2.79
N LEU A 37 -4.57 16.57 3.60
CA LEU A 37 -4.27 15.24 4.15
C LEU A 37 -4.14 14.18 3.05
N GLN A 38 -4.96 14.27 1.99
CA GLN A 38 -4.84 13.39 0.83
C GLN A 38 -3.51 13.59 0.09
N GLN A 39 -3.06 14.83 -0.08
CA GLN A 39 -1.74 15.12 -0.68
C GLN A 39 -0.61 14.51 0.15
N LEU A 40 -0.61 14.74 1.47
CA LEU A 40 0.39 14.18 2.39
C LEU A 40 0.40 12.65 2.37
N ARG A 41 -0.77 12.01 2.32
CA ARG A 41 -0.88 10.56 2.18
C ARG A 41 -0.26 10.07 0.87
N ASN A 42 -0.57 10.72 -0.24
CA ASN A 42 -0.03 10.35 -1.56
C ASN A 42 1.50 10.48 -1.58
N GLU A 43 2.05 11.55 -1.00
CA GLU A 43 3.50 11.73 -0.87
C GLU A 43 4.14 10.65 0.01
N ALA A 44 3.50 10.29 1.14
CA ALA A 44 3.96 9.22 2.00
C ALA A 44 3.93 7.85 1.30
N GLU A 45 2.90 7.57 0.50
CA GLU A 45 2.81 6.35 -0.32
C GLU A 45 3.94 6.30 -1.38
N GLN A 46 4.25 7.42 -2.02
CA GLN A 46 5.37 7.52 -2.97
C GLN A 46 6.72 7.28 -2.29
N LEU A 47 6.96 7.92 -1.14
CA LEU A 47 8.17 7.70 -0.34
C LEU A 47 8.27 6.23 0.08
N GLN A 48 7.17 5.64 0.55
CA GLN A 48 7.13 4.25 0.97
C GLN A 48 7.53 3.31 -0.18
N TYR A 49 7.02 3.56 -1.39
CA TYR A 49 7.38 2.73 -2.54
C TYR A 49 8.86 2.86 -2.91
N GLN A 50 9.43 4.06 -2.88
CA GLN A 50 10.86 4.28 -3.13
C GLN A 50 11.73 3.56 -2.09
N LEU A 51 11.39 3.66 -0.80
CA LEU A 51 12.10 2.95 0.27
C LEU A 51 12.02 1.44 0.10
N PHE A 52 10.86 0.91 -0.29
CA PHE A 52 10.70 -0.50 -0.61
C PHE A 52 11.64 -0.94 -1.74
N GLN A 53 11.73 -0.17 -2.84
CA GLN A 53 12.62 -0.49 -3.95
C GLN A 53 14.10 -0.49 -3.53
N ILE A 54 14.52 0.49 -2.71
CA ILE A 54 15.88 0.53 -2.16
C ILE A 54 16.14 -0.68 -1.26
N ALA A 55 15.19 -1.02 -0.39
CA ALA A 55 15.30 -2.16 0.51
C ALA A 55 15.38 -3.50 -0.25
N GLU A 56 14.63 -3.64 -1.35
CA GLU A 56 14.71 -4.79 -2.25
C GLU A 56 16.08 -4.88 -2.93
N GLN A 57 16.56 -3.78 -3.53
CA GLN A 57 17.86 -3.74 -4.22
C GLN A 57 19.03 -4.07 -3.29
N LYS A 58 18.96 -3.65 -2.02
CA LYS A 58 19.98 -3.94 -1.01
C LYS A 58 19.82 -5.31 -0.33
N GLY A 59 18.79 -6.08 -0.69
CA GLY A 59 18.49 -7.38 -0.08
C GLY A 59 17.99 -7.30 1.37
N TYR A 60 17.58 -6.11 1.82
CA TYR A 60 17.04 -5.88 3.16
C TYR A 60 15.58 -6.30 3.26
N TYR A 61 14.88 -6.33 2.13
CA TYR A 61 13.49 -6.75 2.02
C TYR A 61 13.32 -7.77 0.89
N LYS A 62 12.60 -8.86 1.16
CA LYS A 62 12.24 -9.85 0.14
C LYS A 62 10.73 -9.73 -0.12
N PRO A 63 10.30 -9.23 -1.29
CA PRO A 63 8.88 -9.18 -1.62
C PRO A 63 8.28 -10.58 -1.72
N ALA A 64 6.96 -10.63 -1.56
CA ALA A 64 6.21 -11.85 -1.84
C ALA A 64 6.43 -12.25 -3.31
N PRO A 65 6.58 -13.56 -3.60
CA PRO A 65 6.65 -14.01 -4.99
C PRO A 65 5.39 -13.60 -5.74
N PRO A 66 5.48 -13.34 -7.05
CA PRO A 66 4.29 -13.08 -7.86
C PRO A 66 3.32 -14.26 -7.76
N ALA A 67 2.02 -13.97 -7.71
CA ALA A 67 0.99 -15.00 -7.69
C ALA A 67 1.06 -15.87 -8.95
N ASN A 68 0.73 -17.15 -8.82
CA ASN A 68 0.71 -18.07 -9.95
C ASN A 68 -0.34 -17.62 -10.98
N THR A 69 0.06 -17.58 -12.25
CA THR A 69 -0.83 -17.18 -13.35
C THR A 69 -2.10 -18.02 -13.43
N ASN A 70 -2.03 -19.31 -13.10
CA ASN A 70 -3.20 -20.20 -13.06
C ASN A 70 -4.21 -19.76 -11.99
N ASP A 71 -3.73 -19.41 -10.79
CA ASP A 71 -4.59 -18.94 -9.69
C ASP A 71 -5.25 -17.60 -10.07
N ILE A 72 -4.49 -16.70 -10.70
CA ILE A 72 -5.02 -15.43 -11.23
C ILE A 72 -6.13 -15.68 -12.25
N GLN A 73 -5.92 -16.61 -13.18
CA GLN A 73 -6.91 -16.96 -14.21
C GLN A 73 -8.16 -17.60 -13.63
N GLN A 74 -8.02 -18.52 -12.66
CA GLN A 74 -9.15 -19.14 -11.98
C GLN A 74 -10.00 -18.12 -11.23
N VAL A 75 -9.39 -17.22 -10.45
CA VAL A 75 -10.10 -16.16 -9.72
C VAL A 75 -10.78 -15.21 -10.69
N LYS A 76 -10.09 -14.77 -11.75
CA LYS A 76 -10.70 -13.93 -12.80
C LYS A 76 -11.91 -14.60 -13.44
N SER A 77 -11.79 -15.87 -13.83
CA SER A 77 -12.88 -16.62 -14.44
C SER A 77 -14.07 -16.81 -13.48
N GLY A 78 -13.82 -17.03 -12.20
CA GLY A 78 -14.86 -17.13 -11.17
C GLY A 78 -15.60 -15.81 -10.94
N LEU A 79 -14.90 -14.67 -11.03
CA LEU A 79 -15.51 -13.34 -10.91
C LEU A 79 -16.29 -12.93 -12.17
N THR A 80 -15.81 -13.29 -13.36
CA THR A 80 -16.50 -13.00 -14.63
C THR A 80 -17.65 -13.96 -14.93
N GLY A 81 -17.64 -15.16 -14.33
CA GLY A 81 -18.69 -16.17 -14.47
C GLY A 81 -19.87 -16.01 -13.50
N GLY A 82 -19.81 -15.07 -12.56
CA GLY A 82 -20.86 -14.81 -11.56
C GLY A 82 -21.92 -13.78 -11.98
N GLY A 83 -21.93 -13.37 -13.25
CA GLY A 83 -22.99 -12.54 -13.79
C GLY A 83 -24.24 -13.38 -14.08
N MET A 84 -25.31 -13.16 -13.29
CA MET A 84 -26.71 -13.43 -13.63
C MET A 84 -27.29 -14.82 -13.28
N THR A 85 -27.65 -15.03 -12.02
CA THR A 85 -28.95 -15.66 -11.67
C THR A 85 -29.37 -15.27 -10.25
N MET A 86 -29.88 -14.04 -10.09
CA MET A 86 -30.84 -13.77 -9.02
C MET A 86 -32.19 -14.31 -9.53
N LYS A 87 -32.62 -15.46 -8.99
CA LYS A 87 -34.02 -15.89 -9.04
C LYS A 87 -34.78 -15.22 -7.91
#